data_AF-A0A9N8ELP1-F1
#
_entry.id   AF-A0A9N8ELP1-F1
#
_cell.length_a   1.000
_cell.length_b   1.000
_cell.length_c   1.000
_cell.angle_alpha   90.00
_cell.angle_beta   90.00
_cell.angle_gamma   90.00
#
_symmetry.space_group_name_H-M   'P 1'
#
loop_
_entity.id
_entity.type
_entity.pdbx_description
1 polymer ?
#
loop_
_entity_poly.entity_id
_entity_poly.type
_entity_poly.pdbx_seq_one_letter_code
_entity_poly.pdbx_strand_id
1 'polypeptide(L)'
;MAEDWALLADEVDDEDDVLIGKIDCTKEHSRNLCLQFGVTSYPTLKYGDIINLQDYQGARDLDEFREVVEDDLMAGPLCSVSNPQLCEFSKRQSIEDLIHMGLPKLNQEIERVEKTTARLEGEKDKFVNNLRDKYSKGNAEKEKNKKELQQGLDLMKACLVLKKTHHQQQKPAKDEL
;
A
#
# COMPACT_ATOMS: atom_id res chain seq x y z
N MET A 1 -14.62 7.20 -10.32
CA MET A 1 -14.92 6.96 -8.89
C MET A 1 -15.75 8.07 -8.24
N ALA A 2 -15.28 9.32 -8.07
CA ALA A 2 -16.07 10.30 -7.31
C ALA A 2 -17.44 10.61 -7.96
N GLU A 3 -17.49 10.65 -9.29
CA GLU A 3 -18.73 10.76 -10.06
C GLU A 3 -19.57 9.48 -9.95
N ASP A 4 -18.99 8.31 -10.20
CA ASP A 4 -19.66 7.01 -10.06
C ASP A 4 -20.28 6.81 -8.65
N TRP A 5 -19.58 7.22 -7.59
CA TRP A 5 -20.06 7.13 -6.22
C TRP A 5 -21.25 8.05 -5.94
N ALA A 6 -21.30 9.22 -6.59
CA ALA A 6 -22.44 10.12 -6.50
C ALA A 6 -23.64 9.58 -7.27
N LEU A 7 -23.42 9.03 -8.46
CA LEU A 7 -24.47 8.36 -9.24
C LEU A 7 -25.08 7.19 -8.48
N LEU A 8 -24.23 6.33 -7.89
CA LEU A 8 -24.69 5.22 -7.07
C LEU A 8 -25.49 5.67 -5.85
N ALA A 9 -25.05 6.74 -5.18
CA ALA A 9 -25.79 7.32 -4.05
C ALA A 9 -27.18 7.82 -4.47
N ASP A 10 -27.27 8.49 -5.61
CA ASP A 10 -28.55 8.95 -6.16
C ASP A 10 -29.46 7.77 -6.57
N GLU A 11 -28.89 6.66 -7.04
CA GLU A 11 -29.66 5.46 -7.46
C GLU A 11 -30.30 4.71 -6.29
N VAL A 12 -29.71 4.79 -5.09
CA VAL A 12 -30.17 4.05 -3.90
C VAL A 12 -30.78 4.97 -2.83
N ASP A 13 -30.99 6.25 -3.11
CA ASP A 13 -31.47 7.24 -2.12
C ASP A 13 -32.85 6.89 -1.55
N ASP A 14 -33.67 6.17 -2.32
CA ASP A 14 -35.00 5.70 -1.93
C ASP A 14 -35.00 4.28 -1.30
N GLU A 15 -33.84 3.62 -1.19
CA GLU A 15 -33.72 2.27 -0.63
C GLU A 15 -33.45 2.31 0.87
N ASP A 16 -34.39 1.79 1.68
CA ASP A 16 -34.31 1.83 3.15
C ASP A 16 -33.13 1.00 3.73
N ASP A 17 -32.66 0.00 2.99
CA ASP A 17 -31.68 -0.98 3.46
C ASP A 17 -30.22 -0.59 3.12
N VAL A 18 -30.00 0.47 2.32
CA VAL A 18 -28.65 0.87 1.86
C VAL A 18 -28.38 2.33 2.18
N LEU A 19 -27.25 2.59 2.84
CA LEU A 19 -26.77 3.94 3.09
C LEU A 19 -25.41 4.17 2.42
N ILE A 20 -25.35 5.12 1.50
CA ILE A 20 -24.10 5.54 0.87
C ILE A 20 -23.62 6.85 1.51
N GLY A 21 -22.48 6.77 2.20
CA GLY A 21 -21.89 7.89 2.93
C GLY A 21 -20.56 8.35 2.36
N LYS A 22 -20.20 9.60 2.65
CA LYS A 22 -18.85 10.14 2.47
C LYS A 22 -18.40 10.87 3.73
N ILE A 23 -17.15 10.65 4.13
CA ILE A 23 -16.54 11.31 5.29
C ILE A 23 -15.21 11.92 4.83
N ASP A 24 -15.07 13.23 4.97
CA ASP A 24 -13.80 13.90 4.71
C ASP A 24 -12.87 13.75 5.91
N CYS A 25 -12.03 12.71 5.87
CA CYS A 25 -11.05 12.41 6.92
C CYS A 25 -9.89 13.43 7.03
N THR A 26 -9.81 14.44 6.16
CA THR A 26 -8.82 15.51 6.27
C THR A 26 -9.20 16.57 7.29
N LYS A 27 -10.47 16.60 7.73
CA LYS A 27 -10.96 17.54 8.74
C LYS A 27 -10.66 17.04 10.14
N GLU A 28 -10.37 17.98 11.04
CA GLU A 28 -10.02 17.67 12.44
C GLU A 28 -11.13 16.92 13.18
N HIS A 29 -12.39 17.33 12.99
CA HIS A 29 -13.55 16.76 13.68
C HIS A 29 -13.88 15.31 13.26
N SER A 30 -13.50 14.89 12.04
CA SER A 30 -13.74 13.55 11.50
C SER A 30 -12.51 12.64 11.60
N ARG A 31 -11.33 13.19 11.88
CA ARG A 31 -10.06 12.46 11.91
C ARG A 31 -10.09 11.27 12.88
N ASN A 32 -10.61 11.47 14.09
CA ASN A 32 -10.68 10.41 15.09
C ASN A 32 -11.57 9.26 14.61
N LEU A 33 -12.76 9.57 14.09
CA LEU A 33 -13.68 8.59 13.51
C LEU A 33 -12.99 7.78 12.40
N CYS A 34 -12.31 8.44 11.47
CA CYS A 34 -11.60 7.75 10.40
C CYS A 34 -10.49 6.81 10.93
N LEU A 35 -9.77 7.20 11.98
CA LEU A 35 -8.78 6.34 12.63
C LEU A 35 -9.42 5.15 13.35
N GLN A 36 -10.56 5.33 14.01
CA GLN A 36 -11.32 4.25 14.65
C GLN A 36 -11.78 3.20 13.65
N PHE A 37 -12.17 3.63 12.44
CA PHE A 37 -12.50 2.72 11.35
C PHE A 37 -11.26 2.22 10.57
N GLY A 38 -10.04 2.52 11.02
CA GLY A 38 -8.81 2.01 10.41
C GLY A 38 -8.45 2.63 9.06
N VAL A 39 -8.95 3.85 8.76
CA VAL A 39 -8.62 4.55 7.51
C VAL A 39 -7.22 5.16 7.61
N THR A 40 -6.26 4.57 6.90
CA THR A 40 -4.85 4.97 6.90
C THR A 40 -4.35 5.62 5.60
N SER A 41 -5.14 5.54 4.53
CA SER A 41 -4.86 6.17 3.24
C SER A 41 -6.16 6.63 2.58
N TYR A 42 -6.07 7.45 1.53
CA TYR A 42 -7.25 7.98 0.84
C TYR A 42 -7.14 7.76 -0.68
N PRO A 43 -8.25 7.46 -1.37
CA PRO A 43 -9.56 7.09 -0.81
C PRO A 43 -9.58 5.62 -0.32
N THR A 44 -10.26 5.40 0.81
CA THR A 44 -10.61 4.06 1.34
C THR A 44 -12.11 3.91 1.30
N LEU A 45 -12.58 2.82 0.69
CA LEU A 45 -14.00 2.46 0.64
C LEU A 45 -14.24 1.32 1.62
N LYS A 46 -15.38 1.37 2.30
CA LYS A 46 -15.81 0.35 3.26
C LYS A 46 -17.29 0.05 3.04
N TYR A 47 -17.67 -1.20 3.30
CA TYR A 47 -19.03 -1.69 3.06
C TYR A 47 -19.42 -2.77 4.08
N GLY A 48 -20.72 -3.06 4.17
CA GLY A 48 -21.27 -4.11 5.02
C GLY A 48 -22.03 -3.58 6.24
N ASP A 49 -22.06 -4.37 7.31
CA ASP A 49 -22.80 -4.05 8.54
C ASP A 49 -22.17 -2.86 9.28
N ILE A 50 -23.02 -1.94 9.77
CA ILE A 50 -22.62 -0.71 10.46
C ILE A 50 -21.70 -0.93 11.67
N ILE A 51 -21.80 -2.10 12.34
CA ILE A 51 -20.96 -2.41 13.50
C ILE A 51 -19.63 -3.04 13.10
N ASN A 52 -19.48 -3.48 11.84
CA ASN A 52 -18.31 -4.18 11.36
C ASN A 52 -18.11 -3.99 9.84
N LEU A 53 -17.89 -2.73 9.43
CA LEU A 53 -17.58 -2.40 8.05
C LEU A 53 -16.26 -3.03 7.59
N GLN A 54 -16.29 -3.67 6.43
CA GLN A 54 -15.12 -4.31 5.81
C GLN A 54 -14.49 -3.41 4.76
N ASP A 55 -13.19 -3.59 4.51
CA ASP A 55 -12.52 -2.91 3.41
C ASP A 55 -13.01 -3.43 2.06
N TYR A 56 -13.38 -2.51 1.18
CA TYR A 56 -13.77 -2.83 -0.18
C TYR A 56 -12.55 -3.02 -1.07
N GLN A 57 -12.41 -4.21 -1.67
CA GLN A 57 -11.28 -4.62 -2.52
C GLN A 57 -11.69 -4.85 -3.99
N GLY A 58 -12.97 -4.69 -4.33
CA GLY A 58 -13.48 -4.83 -5.70
C GLY A 58 -13.05 -3.69 -6.63
N ALA A 59 -13.49 -3.78 -7.88
CA ALA A 59 -13.28 -2.73 -8.87
C ALA A 59 -14.01 -1.43 -8.46
N ARG A 60 -13.44 -0.26 -8.80
CA ARG A 60 -13.94 1.04 -8.31
C ARG A 60 -14.65 1.85 -9.40
N ASP A 61 -15.48 1.14 -10.15
CA ASP A 61 -16.35 1.66 -11.20
C ASP A 61 -17.82 1.38 -10.85
N LEU A 62 -18.72 2.04 -11.58
CA LEU A 62 -20.14 2.06 -11.26
C LEU A 62 -20.78 0.67 -11.35
N ASP A 63 -20.38 -0.14 -12.32
CA ASP A 63 -21.01 -1.44 -12.57
C ASP A 63 -20.69 -2.41 -11.43
N GLU A 64 -19.43 -2.48 -11.00
CA GLU A 64 -19.05 -3.30 -9.84
C GLU A 64 -19.70 -2.80 -8.54
N PHE A 65 -19.82 -1.48 -8.36
CA PHE A 65 -20.48 -0.98 -7.17
C PHE A 65 -21.97 -1.35 -7.13
N ARG A 66 -22.66 -1.30 -8.27
CA ARG A 66 -24.06 -1.74 -8.37
C ARG A 66 -24.17 -3.21 -8.03
N GLU A 67 -23.32 -4.06 -8.60
CA GLU A 67 -23.32 -5.50 -8.31
C GLU A 67 -23.15 -5.76 -6.81
N VAL A 68 -22.21 -5.08 -6.14
CA VAL A 68 -22.02 -5.24 -4.70
C VAL A 68 -23.20 -4.71 -3.89
N VAL A 69 -23.82 -3.60 -4.30
CA VAL A 69 -25.03 -3.12 -3.64
C VAL A 69 -26.17 -4.12 -3.79
N GLU A 70 -26.44 -4.59 -5.01
CA GLU A 70 -27.53 -5.49 -5.32
C GLU A 70 -27.34 -6.87 -4.68
N ASP A 71 -26.16 -7.49 -4.85
CA ASP A 71 -25.90 -8.87 -4.46
C ASP A 71 -25.48 -9.01 -2.99
N ASP A 72 -24.72 -8.06 -2.45
CA ASP A 72 -24.27 -8.14 -1.06
C ASP A 72 -25.22 -7.36 -0.14
N LEU A 73 -25.53 -6.09 -0.44
CA LEU A 73 -26.20 -5.21 0.53
C LEU A 73 -27.73 -5.31 0.52
N MET A 74 -28.35 -5.51 -0.65
CA MET A 74 -29.81 -5.53 -0.82
C MET A 74 -30.42 -6.94 -0.87
N ALA A 75 -29.62 -7.98 -1.15
CA ALA A 75 -30.12 -9.35 -1.30
C ALA A 75 -30.67 -9.98 -0.01
N GLY A 76 -30.52 -9.31 1.14
CA GLY A 76 -31.05 -9.73 2.43
C GLY A 76 -30.07 -9.45 3.57
N PRO A 77 -30.32 -10.01 4.76
CA PRO A 77 -29.44 -9.78 5.90
C PRO A 77 -28.01 -10.25 5.58
N LEU A 78 -27.04 -9.35 5.80
CA LEU A 78 -25.63 -9.62 5.56
C LEU A 78 -25.10 -10.72 6.48
N CYS A 79 -24.12 -11.50 5.99
CA CYS A 79 -23.21 -12.21 6.89
C CYS A 79 -22.48 -11.20 7.78
N SER A 80 -22.92 -11.08 9.03
CA SER A 80 -22.38 -10.15 10.00
C SER A 80 -22.29 -10.78 11.39
N VAL A 81 -21.72 -10.04 12.34
CA VAL A 81 -21.67 -10.49 13.75
C VAL A 81 -23.08 -10.53 14.38
N SER A 82 -24.05 -9.81 13.82
CA SER A 82 -25.47 -9.85 14.21
C SER A 82 -26.22 -11.01 13.56
N ASN A 83 -25.75 -11.50 12.41
CA ASN A 83 -26.33 -12.65 11.69
C ASN A 83 -25.27 -13.73 11.35
N PRO A 84 -24.63 -14.37 12.35
CA PRO A 84 -23.53 -15.32 12.10
C PRO A 84 -23.99 -16.55 11.30
N GLN A 85 -25.27 -16.91 11.38
CA GLN A 85 -25.89 -18.01 10.65
C GLN A 85 -25.91 -17.81 9.12
N LEU A 86 -25.61 -16.61 8.64
CA LEU A 86 -25.52 -16.29 7.21
C LEU A 86 -24.06 -16.32 6.73
N CYS A 87 -23.10 -16.43 7.65
CA CYS A 87 -21.69 -16.57 7.32
C CYS A 87 -21.32 -18.03 7.02
N GLU A 88 -20.25 -18.19 6.25
CA GLU A 88 -19.57 -19.48 6.07
C GLU A 88 -19.17 -20.11 7.41
N PHE A 89 -19.09 -21.45 7.45
CA PHE A 89 -18.89 -22.22 8.67
C PHE A 89 -17.69 -21.73 9.52
N SER A 90 -16.54 -21.49 8.90
CA SER A 90 -15.32 -21.05 9.60
C SER A 90 -15.49 -19.67 10.26
N LYS A 91 -16.09 -18.73 9.53
CA LYS A 91 -16.34 -17.36 10.02
C LYS A 91 -17.41 -17.36 11.10
N ARG A 92 -18.49 -18.12 10.91
CA ARG A 92 -19.54 -18.32 11.93
C ARG A 92 -18.97 -18.88 13.22
N GLN A 93 -18.21 -19.97 13.14
CA GLN A 93 -17.60 -20.59 14.32
C GLN A 93 -16.70 -19.60 15.04
N SER A 94 -15.91 -18.81 14.30
CA SER A 94 -15.08 -17.76 14.90
C SER A 94 -15.91 -16.70 15.63
N ILE A 95 -17.02 -16.26 15.04
CA ILE A 95 -17.93 -15.29 15.67
C ILE A 95 -18.55 -15.89 16.94
N GLU A 96 -19.04 -17.12 16.88
CA GLU A 96 -19.62 -17.82 18.03
C GLU A 96 -18.61 -17.99 19.16
N ASP A 97 -17.39 -18.43 18.85
CA ASP A 97 -16.30 -18.59 19.82
C ASP A 97 -15.96 -17.26 20.51
N LEU A 98 -15.95 -16.15 19.77
CA LEU A 98 -15.68 -14.82 20.30
C LEU A 98 -16.82 -14.28 21.16
N ILE A 99 -18.08 -14.49 20.75
CA ILE A 99 -19.27 -14.08 21.52
C ILE A 99 -19.38 -14.88 22.81
N HIS A 100 -19.04 -16.16 22.78
CA HIS A 100 -19.03 -17.03 23.96
C HIS A 100 -17.82 -16.79 24.87
N MET A 101 -16.82 -16.03 24.41
CA MET A 101 -15.71 -15.59 25.25
C MET A 101 -16.18 -14.50 26.22
N GLY A 102 -15.88 -14.64 27.51
CA GLY A 102 -16.22 -13.59 28.49
C GLY A 102 -15.52 -12.26 28.17
N LEU A 103 -16.22 -11.14 28.38
CA LEU A 103 -15.73 -9.77 28.08
C LEU A 103 -14.28 -9.49 28.53
N PRO A 104 -13.83 -9.87 29.75
CA PRO A 104 -12.45 -9.61 30.16
C PRO A 104 -11.42 -10.30 29.26
N LYS A 105 -11.71 -11.53 28.84
CA LYS A 105 -10.83 -12.32 27.99
C LYS A 105 -10.86 -11.82 26.55
N LEU A 106 -12.04 -11.44 26.05
CA LEU A 106 -12.16 -10.84 24.72
C LEU A 106 -11.36 -9.53 24.62
N ASN A 107 -11.48 -8.64 25.62
CA ASN A 107 -10.69 -7.41 25.69
C ASN A 107 -9.19 -7.67 25.76
N GLN A 108 -8.77 -8.70 26.50
CA GLN A 108 -7.37 -9.09 26.58
C GLN A 108 -6.83 -9.59 25.22
N GLU A 109 -7.60 -10.39 24.49
CA GLU A 109 -7.22 -10.84 23.16
C GLU A 109 -7.16 -9.68 22.15
N ILE A 110 -8.11 -8.73 22.21
CA ILE A 110 -8.09 -7.51 21.39
C ILE A 110 -6.78 -6.75 21.64
N GLU A 111 -6.47 -6.44 22.92
CA GLU A 111 -5.25 -5.71 23.27
C GLU A 111 -3.98 -6.47 22.83
N ARG A 112 -3.97 -7.81 22.95
CA ARG A 112 -2.85 -8.65 22.51
C ARG A 112 -2.65 -8.57 21.00
N VAL A 113 -3.74 -8.68 20.22
CA VAL A 113 -3.68 -8.62 18.76
C VAL A 113 -3.28 -7.22 18.31
N GLU A 114 -3.87 -6.15 18.85
CA GLU A 114 -3.50 -4.76 18.53
C GLU A 114 -2.01 -4.47 18.81
N LYS A 115 -1.50 -4.87 19.98
CA LYS A 115 -0.07 -4.74 20.32
C LYS A 115 0.82 -5.54 19.36
N THR A 116 0.38 -6.74 18.98
CA THR A 116 1.14 -7.58 18.04
C THR A 116 1.19 -6.96 16.67
N THR A 117 0.06 -6.45 16.16
CA THR A 117 -0.04 -5.74 14.88
C THR A 117 0.86 -4.50 14.87
N ALA A 118 0.79 -3.66 15.91
CA ALA A 118 1.64 -2.47 16.03
C ALA A 118 3.14 -2.83 16.07
N ARG A 119 3.52 -3.93 16.75
CA ARG A 119 4.89 -4.42 16.75
C ARG A 119 5.35 -4.83 15.35
N LEU A 120 4.52 -5.59 14.61
CA LEU A 120 4.83 -6.06 13.26
C LEU A 120 4.97 -4.88 12.27
N GLU A 121 4.10 -3.88 12.36
CA GLU A 121 4.21 -2.65 11.57
C GLU A 121 5.50 -1.90 11.87
N GLY A 122 5.84 -1.74 13.15
CA GLY A 122 7.11 -1.11 13.55
C GLY A 122 8.35 -1.89 13.11
N GLU A 123 8.30 -3.22 13.04
CA GLU A 123 9.38 -4.06 12.50
C GLU A 123 9.54 -3.87 10.99
N LYS A 124 8.43 -3.83 10.25
CA LYS A 124 8.41 -3.52 8.81
C LYS A 124 9.04 -2.15 8.54
N ASP A 125 8.67 -1.13 9.30
CA ASP A 125 9.18 0.23 9.09
C ASP A 125 10.69 0.32 9.38
N LYS A 126 11.17 -0.34 10.43
CA LYS A 126 12.61 -0.47 10.70
C LYS A 126 13.35 -1.15 9.54
N PHE A 127 12.78 -2.21 8.99
CA PHE A 127 13.36 -2.93 7.85
C PHE A 127 13.44 -2.04 6.60
N VAL A 128 12.34 -1.36 6.25
CA VAL A 128 12.28 -0.45 5.09
C VAL A 128 13.29 0.70 5.24
N ASN A 129 13.38 1.31 6.42
CA ASN A 129 14.33 2.39 6.68
C ASN A 129 15.78 1.90 6.57
N ASN A 130 16.07 0.70 7.09
CA ASN A 130 17.41 0.09 6.95
C ASN A 130 17.78 -0.14 5.47
N LEU A 131 16.83 -0.65 4.67
CA LEU A 131 17.04 -0.85 3.24
C LEU A 131 17.30 0.48 2.52
N ARG A 132 16.52 1.52 2.83
CA ARG A 132 16.69 2.87 2.26
C ARG A 132 18.09 3.42 2.55
N ASP A 133 18.55 3.27 3.79
CA ASP A 133 19.88 3.73 4.20
C ASP A 133 20.99 2.98 3.47
N LYS A 134 20.89 1.65 3.38
CA LYS A 134 21.86 0.83 2.65
C LYS A 134 21.89 1.17 1.16
N TYR A 135 20.72 1.32 0.53
CA TYR A 135 20.60 1.69 -0.87
C TYR A 135 21.23 3.06 -1.16
N SER A 136 20.92 4.06 -0.33
CA SER A 136 21.49 5.41 -0.45
C SER A 136 23.01 5.41 -0.31
N LYS A 137 23.54 4.74 0.73
CA LYS A 137 24.99 4.63 0.97
C LYS A 137 25.69 3.90 -0.19
N GLY A 138 25.15 2.77 -0.62
CA GLY A 138 25.71 2.00 -1.73
C GLY A 138 25.76 2.79 -3.04
N ASN A 139 24.71 3.57 -3.34
CA ASN A 139 24.71 4.44 -4.53
C ASN A 139 25.72 5.58 -4.43
N ALA A 140 25.83 6.23 -3.25
CA ALA A 140 26.81 7.29 -3.05
C ALA A 140 28.25 6.78 -3.21
N GLU A 141 28.56 5.60 -2.67
CA GLU A 141 29.86 4.96 -2.80
C GLU A 141 30.14 4.53 -4.25
N LYS A 142 29.15 3.95 -4.94
CA LYS A 142 29.26 3.58 -6.36
C LYS A 142 29.61 4.80 -7.23
N GLU A 143 28.91 5.92 -7.06
CA GLU A 143 29.17 7.13 -7.85
C GLU A 143 30.53 7.75 -7.53
N LYS A 144 30.95 7.74 -6.26
CA LYS A 144 32.29 8.17 -5.86
C LYS A 144 33.37 7.32 -6.56
N ASN A 145 33.29 5.99 -6.42
CA ASN A 145 34.27 5.07 -6.98
C ASN A 145 34.29 5.11 -8.51
N LYS A 146 33.11 5.23 -9.14
CA LYS A 146 33.00 5.40 -10.60
C LYS A 146 33.71 6.67 -11.05
N LYS A 147 33.56 7.79 -10.34
CA LYS A 147 34.23 9.05 -10.68
C LYS A 147 35.74 8.93 -10.59
N GLU A 148 36.26 8.33 -9.52
CA GLU A 148 37.70 8.09 -9.34
C GLU A 148 38.28 7.19 -10.45
N LEU A 149 37.60 6.08 -10.75
CA LEU A 149 38.00 5.18 -11.85
C LEU A 149 37.93 5.87 -13.21
N GLN A 150 36.91 6.68 -13.45
CA GLN A 150 36.75 7.41 -14.70
C GLN A 150 37.89 8.42 -14.92
N GLN A 151 38.29 9.15 -13.87
CA GLN A 151 39.43 10.06 -13.93
C GLN A 151 40.72 9.33 -14.31
N GLY A 152 40.98 8.16 -13.70
CA GLY A 152 42.12 7.31 -14.06
C GLY A 152 42.05 6.83 -15.51
N LEU A 153 40.89 6.38 -15.96
CA LEU A 153 40.66 5.95 -17.34
C LEU A 153 40.91 7.07 -18.35
N ASP A 154 40.48 8.29 -18.06
CA ASP A 154 40.65 9.44 -18.93
C ASP A 154 42.13 9.83 -19.06
N LEU A 155 42.88 9.80 -17.95
CA LEU A 155 44.34 9.98 -17.96
C LEU A 155 45.04 8.89 -18.78
N MET A 156 44.66 7.62 -18.60
CA MET A 156 45.22 6.52 -19.38
C MET A 156 44.98 6.69 -20.88
N LYS A 157 43.77 7.12 -21.27
CA LYS A 157 43.44 7.43 -22.67
C LYS A 157 44.29 8.58 -23.21
N ALA A 158 44.49 9.64 -22.44
CA ALA A 158 45.33 10.77 -22.83
C ALA A 158 46.80 10.34 -23.05
N CYS A 159 47.37 9.57 -22.12
CA CYS A 159 48.73 9.01 -22.24
C CYS A 159 48.87 8.10 -23.47
N LEU A 160 47.85 7.31 -23.79
CA LEU A 160 47.84 6.46 -24.99
C LEU A 160 47.92 7.29 -26.28
N VAL A 161 47.16 8.39 -26.36
CA VAL A 161 47.22 9.32 -27.50
C VAL A 161 48.63 9.88 -27.64
N LEU A 162 49.21 10.40 -26.55
CA LEU A 162 50.56 10.97 -26.56
C LEU A 162 51.63 9.95 -27.02
N LYS A 163 51.59 8.72 -26.52
CA LYS A 163 52.49 7.64 -26.96
C LYS A 163 52.37 7.34 -28.45
N LYS A 164 51.14 7.27 -28.98
CA LYS A 164 50.91 7.02 -30.41
C LYS A 164 51.50 8.14 -31.27
N THR A 165 51.33 9.40 -30.86
CA THR A 165 51.88 10.56 -31.56
C THR A 165 53.40 10.54 -31.59
N HIS A 166 54.07 10.28 -30.46
CA HIS A 166 55.53 10.15 -30.41
C HIS A 166 56.05 8.98 -31.25
N HIS A 167 55.34 7.85 -31.24
CA HIS A 167 55.73 6.69 -32.04
C HIS A 167 55.59 6.93 -33.56
N GLN A 168 54.61 7.74 -33.99
CA GLN A 168 54.46 8.16 -35.38
C GLN A 168 55.55 9.14 -35.83
N GLN A 169 56.01 10.03 -34.95
CA GLN A 169 57.09 10.97 -35.22
C GLN A 169 58.49 10.32 -35.25
N GLN A 170 58.65 9.14 -34.65
CA GLN A 170 59.91 8.39 -34.63
C GLN A 170 60.01 7.32 -35.74
N LYS A 171 59.00 7.16 -36.60
CA LYS A 171 59.14 6.29 -37.78
C LYS A 171 60.10 6.95 -38.77
N PRO A 172 61.18 6.28 -39.20
CA PRO A 172 62.07 6.83 -40.22
C PRO A 172 61.25 7.06 -41.49
N ALA A 173 61.44 8.23 -42.12
CA ALA A 173 60.89 8.51 -43.43
C ALA A 173 61.32 7.35 -44.35
N LYS A 174 60.34 6.60 -44.88
CA LYS A 174 60.63 5.65 -45.94
C LYS A 174 61.17 6.48 -47.10
N ASP A 175 62.40 6.21 -47.49
CA ASP A 175 63.02 6.68 -48.72
C ASP A 175 62.07 6.36 -49.88
N GLU A 176 61.43 7.40 -50.43
CA GLU A 176 60.76 7.32 -51.73
C GLU A 176 61.77 7.73 -52.79
N LEU A 177 62.08 6.76 -53.65
CA LEU A 177 63.00 6.77 -54.79
C LEU A 177 62.24 7.07 -56.08
#